data_AF-A0A3D2W492-F1
#
_entry.id   AF-A0A3D2W492-F1
#
_cell.length_a   1.000
_cell.length_b   1.000
_cell.length_c   1.000
_cell.angle_alpha   90.00
_cell.angle_beta   90.00
_cell.angle_gamma   90.00
#
_symmetry.space_group_name_H-M   'P 1'
#
loop_
_entity.id
_entity.type
_entity.pdbx_description
1 polymer ?
#
loop_
_entity_poly.entity_id
_entity_poly.type
_entity_poly.pdbx_seq_one_letter_code
_entity_poly.pdbx_strand_id
1 'polypeptide(L)'
;MAGGGVGSEQEGRVGVGDEIDGLDWALLRLDRPLGREHGFAGVRNLTGEGRAAARAADLYQAGYAWDTGDTLAANVRCHLAEVFADNTFTHECDTTHGDSGSALLARSNRGFDVIGVDSSFRSNPNGPFLYIAVSAASFQAVVADFVAGRTGLPVARPGKPARR
;
A
#
# COMPACT_ATOMS: atom_id res chain seq x y z
N MET A 1 10.32 57.15 1.35
CA MET A 1 9.12 56.60 0.68
C MET A 1 9.57 55.24 0.14
N ALA A 2 9.34 54.06 0.75
CA ALA A 2 8.09 53.40 1.19
C ALA A 2 7.00 53.50 0.10
N GLY A 3 6.50 52.45 -0.55
CA GLY A 3 6.73 51.00 -0.49
C GLY A 3 5.63 50.26 -1.29
N GLY A 4 5.84 48.97 -1.54
CA GLY A 4 4.82 47.92 -1.82
C GLY A 4 4.12 47.95 -3.20
N GLY A 5 3.76 46.83 -3.81
CA GLY A 5 3.87 45.44 -3.40
C GLY A 5 2.93 44.56 -4.25
N VAL A 6 3.51 43.43 -4.69
CA VAL A 6 2.97 42.05 -4.75
C VAL A 6 1.79 41.75 -5.68
N GLY A 7 2.06 40.83 -6.59
CA GLY A 7 1.08 40.01 -7.31
C GLY A 7 1.75 38.78 -7.89
N SER A 8 2.41 37.98 -7.05
CA SER A 8 2.87 36.64 -7.42
C SER A 8 1.81 35.63 -6.98
N GLU A 9 0.98 35.20 -7.93
CA GLU A 9 0.29 33.90 -7.85
C GLU A 9 1.38 32.82 -7.81
N GLN A 10 1.70 32.35 -6.60
CA GLN A 10 2.51 31.15 -6.44
C GLN A 10 1.56 29.96 -6.52
N GLU A 11 1.47 29.40 -7.72
CA GLU A 11 1.06 28.01 -7.92
C GLU A 11 2.01 27.15 -7.08
N GLY A 12 1.47 26.60 -6.00
CA GLY A 12 2.23 25.84 -5.01
C GLY A 12 2.87 24.61 -5.63
N ARG A 13 4.10 24.75 -6.09
CA ARG A 13 4.99 23.61 -6.32
C ARG A 13 5.32 23.00 -4.96
N VAL A 14 4.60 21.94 -4.62
CA VAL A 14 4.98 21.02 -3.55
C VAL A 14 6.33 20.40 -3.95
N GLY A 15 7.31 20.51 -3.07
CA GLY A 15 8.73 20.28 -3.34
C GLY A 15 9.05 18.89 -3.88
N VAL A 16 9.96 18.87 -4.85
CA VAL A 16 10.55 17.66 -5.44
C VAL A 16 11.59 17.10 -4.47
N GLY A 17 11.33 15.88 -3.98
CA GLY A 17 12.28 15.08 -3.19
C GLY A 17 11.61 14.18 -2.14
N ASP A 18 10.63 13.36 -2.53
CA ASP A 18 9.98 12.28 -1.74
C ASP A 18 8.81 11.64 -2.54
N GLU A 19 9.00 11.42 -3.84
CA GLU A 19 7.95 10.93 -4.74
C GLU A 19 7.63 9.46 -4.41
N ILE A 20 6.42 9.20 -3.89
CA ILE A 20 5.90 7.84 -3.79
C ILE A 20 5.47 7.44 -5.20
N ASP A 21 6.24 6.54 -5.78
CA ASP A 21 5.88 5.93 -7.05
C ASP A 21 4.78 4.89 -6.78
N GLY A 22 3.71 4.88 -7.59
CA GLY A 22 2.68 3.83 -7.57
C GLY A 22 3.20 2.42 -7.90
N LEU A 23 4.52 2.25 -7.95
CA LEU A 23 5.29 1.05 -8.18
C LEU A 23 6.00 0.51 -6.94
N ASP A 24 5.82 1.12 -5.75
CA ASP A 24 6.40 0.62 -4.48
C ASP A 24 5.65 -0.62 -3.96
N TRP A 25 5.76 -1.72 -4.71
CA TRP A 25 5.21 -3.03 -4.40
C TRP A 25 6.05 -4.13 -5.02
N ALA A 26 5.93 -5.35 -4.49
CA ALA A 26 6.59 -6.52 -5.04
C ALA A 26 5.69 -7.76 -4.95
N LEU A 27 5.85 -8.67 -5.90
CA LEU A 27 5.26 -10.01 -5.84
C LEU A 27 6.37 -11.03 -5.58
N LEU A 28 6.16 -11.87 -4.57
CA LEU A 28 7.10 -12.90 -4.15
C LEU A 28 6.43 -14.27 -4.21
N ARG A 29 7.23 -15.30 -4.53
CA ARG A 29 6.81 -16.69 -4.45
C ARG A 29 7.44 -17.34 -3.23
N LEU A 30 6.60 -17.83 -2.33
CA LEU A 30 7.05 -18.62 -1.19
C LEU A 30 7.43 -20.03 -1.64
N ASP A 31 8.41 -20.62 -0.97
CA ASP A 31 8.85 -21.99 -1.23
C ASP A 31 7.92 -23.06 -0.65
N ARG A 32 6.94 -22.63 0.16
CA ARG A 32 5.86 -23.44 0.71
C ARG A 32 4.50 -22.81 0.38
N PRO A 33 3.49 -23.60 -0.02
CA PRO A 33 2.18 -23.09 -0.39
C PRO A 33 1.30 -22.83 0.85
N LEU A 34 1.67 -21.82 1.66
CA LEU A 34 1.00 -21.51 2.94
C LEU A 34 -0.52 -21.30 2.81
N GLY A 35 -0.99 -20.83 1.65
CA GLY A 35 -2.43 -20.63 1.41
C GLY A 35 -3.25 -21.92 1.38
N ARG A 36 -2.64 -23.11 1.25
CA ARG A 36 -3.36 -24.39 1.41
C ARG A 36 -3.75 -24.68 2.86
N GLU A 37 -3.03 -24.10 3.81
CA GLU A 37 -3.28 -24.28 5.24
C GLU A 37 -4.10 -23.12 5.81
N HIS A 38 -3.80 -21.89 5.39
CA HIS A 38 -4.39 -20.67 5.96
C HIS A 38 -5.41 -19.96 5.06
N GLY A 39 -5.63 -20.47 3.83
CA GLY A 39 -6.49 -19.84 2.83
C GLY A 39 -5.78 -18.77 2.00
N PHE A 40 -6.51 -18.15 1.09
CA PHE A 40 -6.00 -17.14 0.16
C PHE A 40 -6.80 -15.84 0.30
N ALA A 41 -6.10 -14.72 0.27
CA ALA A 41 -6.73 -13.42 0.03
C ALA A 41 -6.93 -13.20 -1.48
N GLY A 42 -8.00 -12.51 -1.85
CA GLY A 42 -8.16 -11.99 -3.21
C GLY A 42 -7.28 -10.77 -3.45
N VAL A 43 -7.29 -10.26 -4.68
CA VAL A 43 -6.71 -8.95 -5.04
C VAL A 43 -7.76 -8.18 -5.83
N ARG A 44 -8.05 -6.94 -5.40
CA ARG A 44 -9.16 -6.14 -5.90
C ARG A 44 -8.75 -4.68 -6.08
N ASN A 45 -8.86 -4.15 -7.29
CA ASN A 45 -8.71 -2.72 -7.56
C ASN A 45 -9.97 -1.95 -7.10
N LEU A 46 -10.06 -1.69 -5.79
CA LEU A 46 -11.16 -0.94 -5.19
C LEU A 46 -11.20 0.51 -5.70
N THR A 47 -10.04 1.15 -5.92
CA THR A 47 -9.97 2.53 -6.42
C THR A 47 -10.54 2.69 -7.83
N GLY A 48 -10.44 1.63 -8.65
CA GLY A 48 -10.99 1.56 -10.01
C GLY A 48 -12.50 1.39 -10.05
N GLU A 49 -13.15 1.05 -8.94
CA GLU A 49 -14.60 0.97 -8.82
C GLU A 49 -15.27 2.33 -8.59
N GLY A 50 -14.45 3.37 -8.41
CA GLY A 50 -14.88 4.75 -8.25
C GLY A 50 -14.65 5.28 -6.84
N ARG A 51 -14.33 6.57 -6.76
CA ARG A 51 -13.96 7.27 -5.51
C ARG A 51 -15.01 7.13 -4.41
N ALA A 52 -16.29 7.18 -4.74
CA ALA A 52 -17.37 7.05 -3.77
C ALA A 52 -17.43 5.64 -3.15
N ALA A 53 -17.31 4.59 -3.97
CA ALA A 53 -17.30 3.22 -3.49
C ALA A 53 -16.04 2.94 -2.64
N ALA A 54 -14.88 3.43 -3.09
CA ALA A 54 -13.62 3.26 -2.39
C ALA A 54 -13.61 3.92 -1.00
N ARG A 55 -14.16 5.14 -0.88
CA ARG A 55 -14.27 5.86 0.40
C ARG A 55 -15.33 5.27 1.34
N ALA A 56 -16.33 4.58 0.81
CA ALA A 56 -17.41 3.97 1.61
C ALA A 56 -17.06 2.58 2.15
N ALA A 57 -15.95 1.97 1.70
CA ALA A 57 -15.55 0.64 2.14
C ALA A 57 -14.81 0.70 3.48
N ASP A 58 -15.14 -0.24 4.37
CA ASP A 58 -14.30 -0.52 5.54
C ASP A 58 -12.94 -1.06 5.08
N LEU A 59 -11.87 -0.38 5.50
CA LEU A 59 -10.50 -0.84 5.35
C LEU A 59 -9.98 -1.50 6.62
N TYR A 60 -9.14 -2.51 6.41
CA TYR A 60 -8.40 -3.19 7.45
C TYR A 60 -6.93 -3.16 7.04
N GLN A 61 -6.07 -2.64 7.91
CA GLN A 61 -4.62 -2.76 7.71
C GLN A 61 -4.12 -3.89 8.61
N ALA A 62 -3.27 -4.77 8.08
CA ALA A 62 -2.65 -5.85 8.84
C ALA A 62 -1.16 -5.93 8.54
N GLY A 63 -0.34 -5.85 9.60
CA GLY A 63 1.09 -5.58 9.49
C GLY A 63 1.90 -5.96 10.72
N TYR A 64 3.23 -5.89 10.57
CA TYR A 64 4.20 -6.08 11.65
C TYR A 64 4.90 -4.74 11.92
N ALA A 65 4.20 -3.87 12.64
CA ALA A 65 4.68 -2.56 13.01
C ALA A 65 5.79 -2.64 14.08
N TRP A 66 6.72 -1.69 14.08
CA TRP A 66 7.87 -1.71 14.99
C TRP A 66 7.47 -1.74 16.48
N ASP A 67 6.35 -1.11 16.83
CA ASP A 67 5.80 -1.02 18.18
C ASP A 67 5.01 -2.27 18.60
N THR A 68 4.75 -3.17 17.66
CA THR A 68 4.10 -4.48 17.88
C THR A 68 5.10 -5.64 17.82
N GLY A 69 6.35 -5.38 17.42
CA GLY A 69 7.43 -6.35 17.33
C GLY A 69 7.10 -7.49 16.37
N ASP A 70 7.26 -8.74 16.82
CA ASP A 70 7.01 -9.94 16.02
C ASP A 70 5.52 -10.35 16.01
N THR A 71 4.62 -9.50 16.51
CA THR A 71 3.18 -9.80 16.58
C THR A 71 2.45 -9.13 15.42
N LEU A 72 1.65 -9.90 14.69
CA LEU A 72 0.74 -9.32 13.70
C LEU A 72 -0.29 -8.43 14.42
N ALA A 73 -0.31 -7.15 14.05
CA ALA A 73 -1.32 -6.19 14.51
C ALA A 73 -2.24 -5.81 13.35
N ALA A 74 -3.41 -5.28 13.71
CA ALA A 74 -4.36 -4.81 12.72
C ALA A 74 -5.13 -3.58 13.17
N ASN A 75 -5.23 -2.61 12.27
CA ASN A 75 -6.22 -1.55 12.33
C ASN A 75 -7.49 -2.01 11.62
N VAL A 76 -8.66 -1.71 12.19
CA VAL A 76 -9.95 -2.20 11.69
C VAL A 76 -10.93 -1.05 11.48
N ARG A 77 -11.69 -1.12 10.37
CA ARG A 77 -12.70 -0.12 9.98
C ARG A 77 -12.12 1.30 9.84
N CYS A 78 -10.94 1.40 9.23
CA CYS A 78 -10.46 2.67 8.71
C CYS A 78 -11.13 2.97 7.36
N HIS A 79 -10.88 4.15 6.80
CA HIS A 79 -11.37 4.51 5.47
C HIS A 79 -10.25 5.03 4.58
N LEU A 80 -10.50 4.94 3.28
CA LEU A 80 -9.73 5.65 2.27
C LEU A 80 -10.11 7.14 2.33
N ALA A 81 -9.11 8.03 2.37
CA ALA A 81 -9.32 9.47 2.40
C ALA A 81 -9.27 10.09 1.00
N GLU A 82 -8.24 9.82 0.19
CA GLU A 82 -8.10 10.38 -1.16
C GLU A 82 -7.46 9.40 -2.15
N VAL A 83 -7.92 9.41 -3.40
CA VAL A 83 -7.36 8.59 -4.50
C VAL A 83 -6.68 9.50 -5.50
N PHE A 84 -5.40 9.24 -5.74
CA PHE A 84 -4.56 9.99 -6.68
C PHE A 84 -4.47 9.29 -8.04
N ALA A 85 -3.97 10.03 -9.05
CA ALA A 85 -3.87 9.54 -10.42
C ALA A 85 -2.64 8.64 -10.66
N ASP A 86 -1.71 8.60 -9.71
CA ASP A 86 -0.44 7.87 -9.76
C ASP A 86 -0.54 6.44 -9.19
N ASN A 87 -1.75 5.91 -9.01
CA ASN A 87 -2.04 4.65 -8.32
C ASN A 87 -1.73 4.65 -6.82
N THR A 88 -1.65 5.79 -6.17
CA THR A 88 -1.61 5.88 -4.69
C THR A 88 -2.94 6.34 -4.11
N PHE A 89 -3.14 6.11 -2.82
CA PHE A 89 -4.25 6.67 -2.05
C PHE A 89 -3.83 6.96 -0.61
N THR A 90 -4.49 7.93 0.02
CA THR A 90 -4.37 8.15 1.47
C THR A 90 -5.43 7.38 2.26
N HIS A 91 -5.12 7.01 3.50
CA HIS A 91 -6.06 6.34 4.40
C HIS A 91 -5.94 6.80 5.86
N GLU A 92 -6.89 6.37 6.67
CA GLU A 92 -7.01 6.71 8.09
C GLU A 92 -6.47 5.64 9.05
N CYS A 93 -6.01 4.48 8.55
CA CYS A 93 -5.36 3.51 9.42
C CYS A 93 -4.08 4.11 10.02
N ASP A 94 -3.89 3.92 11.32
CA ASP A 94 -2.70 4.38 12.04
C ASP A 94 -1.52 3.46 11.71
N THR A 95 -0.69 3.88 10.75
CA THR A 95 0.52 3.14 10.37
C THR A 95 1.77 3.86 10.89
N THR A 96 2.81 3.09 11.15
CA THR A 96 4.06 3.61 11.70
C THR A 96 5.25 2.95 11.01
N HIS A 97 6.45 3.21 11.53
CA HIS A 97 7.64 2.55 11.01
C HIS A 97 7.50 1.02 11.07
N GLY A 98 7.85 0.34 9.98
CA GLY A 98 7.69 -1.11 9.86
C GLY A 98 6.35 -1.56 9.25
N ASP A 99 5.35 -0.69 9.13
CA ASP A 99 4.12 -1.04 8.42
C ASP A 99 4.28 -1.03 6.89
N SER A 100 5.35 -0.47 6.32
CA SER A 100 5.64 -0.56 4.89
C SER A 100 5.61 -2.02 4.41
N GLY A 101 4.79 -2.33 3.41
CA GLY A 101 4.51 -3.67 2.92
C GLY A 101 3.27 -4.34 3.54
N SER A 102 2.65 -3.73 4.56
CA SER A 102 1.42 -4.22 5.17
C SER A 102 0.27 -4.23 4.18
N ALA A 103 -0.61 -5.22 4.31
CA ALA A 103 -1.76 -5.32 3.44
C ALA A 103 -2.86 -4.35 3.89
N LEU A 104 -3.36 -3.55 2.95
CA LEU A 104 -4.66 -2.90 3.07
C LEU A 104 -5.69 -3.83 2.47
N LEU A 105 -6.70 -4.18 3.26
CA LEU A 105 -7.69 -5.20 2.96
C LEU A 105 -9.10 -4.60 2.97
N ALA A 106 -9.95 -5.11 2.08
CA ALA A 106 -11.39 -4.90 2.13
C ALA A 106 -12.10 -6.25 2.26
N ARG A 107 -13.22 -6.27 2.99
CA ARG A 107 -14.01 -7.51 3.14
C ARG A 107 -14.79 -7.81 1.86
N SER A 108 -14.81 -9.08 1.47
CA SER A 108 -15.58 -9.59 0.34
C SER A 108 -16.44 -10.78 0.78
N ASN A 109 -17.29 -11.28 -0.12
CA ASN A 109 -18.06 -12.50 0.12
C ASN A 109 -17.18 -13.76 0.24
N ARG A 110 -15.91 -13.69 -0.19
CA ARG A 110 -14.94 -14.78 -0.17
C ARG A 110 -13.89 -14.65 0.93
N GLY A 111 -13.98 -13.63 1.78
CA GLY A 111 -13.02 -13.35 2.85
C GLY A 111 -12.50 -11.92 2.76
N PHE A 112 -11.20 -11.77 2.59
CA PHE A 112 -10.55 -10.47 2.41
C PHE A 112 -9.88 -10.40 1.05
N ASP A 113 -9.96 -9.22 0.44
CA ASP A 113 -9.20 -8.89 -0.77
C ASP A 113 -8.15 -7.84 -0.41
N VAL A 114 -6.92 -8.02 -0.89
CA VAL A 114 -5.89 -6.98 -0.87
C VAL A 114 -6.29 -5.89 -1.86
N ILE A 115 -6.45 -4.68 -1.36
CA ILE A 115 -6.81 -3.49 -2.13
C ILE A 115 -5.64 -2.52 -2.29
N GLY A 116 -4.58 -2.70 -1.52
CA GLY A 116 -3.35 -1.93 -1.60
C GLY A 116 -2.28 -2.43 -0.64
N VAL A 117 -1.12 -1.80 -0.71
CA VAL A 117 0.04 -2.08 0.12
C VAL A 117 0.48 -0.78 0.77
N ASP A 118 0.60 -0.75 2.10
CA ASP A 118 1.10 0.42 2.81
C ASP A 118 2.54 0.70 2.37
N SER A 119 2.85 1.94 2.04
CA SER A 119 4.16 2.31 1.50
C SER A 119 4.85 3.28 2.43
N SER A 120 4.18 4.39 2.75
CA SER A 120 4.80 5.46 3.51
C SER A 120 3.79 6.34 4.23
N PHE A 121 4.31 7.26 5.03
CA PHE A 121 3.56 8.39 5.53
C PHE A 121 4.31 9.70 5.26
N ARG A 122 3.56 10.80 5.24
CA ARG A 122 4.09 12.15 5.01
C ARG A 122 3.56 13.10 6.07
N SER A 123 4.45 13.94 6.59
CA SER A 123 4.07 15.05 7.46
C SER A 123 3.22 16.05 6.69
N ASN A 124 2.08 16.42 7.26
CA ASN A 124 1.24 17.49 6.75
C ASN A 124 1.34 18.68 7.70
N PRO A 125 2.03 19.77 7.34
CA PRO A 125 2.24 20.90 8.25
C PRO A 125 0.94 21.54 8.78
N ASN A 126 -0.18 21.35 8.07
CA ASN A 126 -1.46 21.96 8.38
C ASN A 126 -2.55 20.94 8.76
N GLY A 127 -2.19 19.69 9.07
CA GLY A 127 -3.17 18.64 9.33
C GLY A 127 -2.59 17.36 9.93
N PRO A 128 -3.39 16.28 10.01
CA PRO A 128 -2.89 14.98 10.43
C PRO A 128 -1.89 14.42 9.40
N PHE A 129 -1.04 13.51 9.85
CA PHE A 129 -0.16 12.74 8.95
C PHE A 129 -0.98 12.10 7.83
N LEU A 130 -0.39 12.08 6.62
CA LEU A 130 -0.96 11.40 5.48
C LEU A 130 -0.32 10.03 5.39
N TYR A 131 -1.10 8.98 5.65
CA TYR A 131 -0.69 7.59 5.42
C TYR A 131 -1.03 7.21 3.99
N ILE A 132 -0.04 6.73 3.24
CA ILE A 132 -0.08 6.56 1.78
C ILE A 132 0.18 5.09 1.45
N ALA A 133 -0.75 4.51 0.71
CA ALA A 133 -0.66 3.16 0.18
C ALA A 133 -0.65 3.16 -1.35
N VAL A 134 0.02 2.18 -1.92
CA VAL A 134 -0.08 1.87 -3.35
C VAL A 134 -1.33 1.04 -3.59
N SER A 135 -2.16 1.48 -4.53
CA SER A 135 -3.39 0.80 -4.94
C SER A 135 -3.10 -0.50 -5.69
N ALA A 136 -3.94 -1.52 -5.43
CA ALA A 136 -3.99 -2.72 -6.26
C ALA A 136 -4.26 -2.43 -7.74
N ALA A 137 -4.68 -1.23 -8.12
CA ALA A 137 -4.71 -0.78 -9.52
C ALA A 137 -3.37 -1.00 -10.24
N SER A 138 -2.23 -0.82 -9.56
CA SER A 138 -0.91 -0.93 -10.19
C SER A 138 -0.46 -2.38 -10.42
N PHE A 139 -1.00 -3.36 -9.68
CA PHE A 139 -0.52 -4.74 -9.73
C PHE A 139 -1.59 -5.81 -9.99
N GLN A 140 -2.89 -5.55 -9.81
CA GLN A 140 -3.94 -6.57 -9.93
C GLN A 140 -3.88 -7.30 -11.29
N ALA A 141 -3.64 -6.58 -12.37
CA ALA A 141 -3.60 -7.12 -13.72
C ALA A 141 -2.48 -8.17 -13.92
N VAL A 142 -1.37 -8.06 -13.18
CA VAL A 142 -0.20 -8.95 -13.35
C VAL A 142 -0.20 -10.14 -12.39
N VAL A 143 -1.06 -10.15 -11.36
CA VAL A 143 -1.11 -11.21 -10.34
C VAL A 143 -1.37 -12.58 -10.96
N ALA A 144 -2.33 -12.68 -11.87
CA ALA A 144 -2.71 -13.97 -12.47
C ALA A 144 -1.55 -14.59 -13.28
N ASP A 145 -0.81 -13.77 -14.02
CA ASP A 145 0.37 -14.20 -14.78
C ASP A 145 1.52 -14.61 -13.86
N PHE A 146 1.76 -13.84 -12.79
CA PHE A 146 2.79 -14.14 -11.80
C PHE A 146 2.51 -15.46 -11.07
N VAL A 147 1.27 -15.67 -10.63
CA VAL A 147 0.82 -16.90 -9.97
C VAL A 147 0.98 -18.10 -10.90
N ALA A 148 0.63 -17.95 -12.18
CA ALA A 148 0.79 -19.00 -13.19
C ALA A 148 2.25 -19.23 -13.63
N GLY A 149 3.21 -18.43 -13.14
CA GLY A 149 4.62 -18.53 -13.51
C GLY A 149 4.93 -18.03 -14.92
N ARG A 150 4.05 -17.21 -15.52
CA ARG A 150 4.28 -16.57 -16.81
C ARG A 150 5.18 -15.33 -16.70
N THR A 151 5.26 -14.73 -15.51
CA THR A 151 6.11 -13.57 -15.20
C THR A 151 6.93 -13.81 -13.92
N GLY A 152 7.89 -12.92 -13.67
CA GLY A 152 8.82 -12.98 -12.53
C GLY A 152 10.15 -13.66 -12.87
N LEU A 153 11.18 -13.34 -12.10
CA LEU A 153 12.51 -13.95 -12.23
C LEU A 153 12.66 -15.10 -11.23
N PRO A 154 13.24 -16.25 -11.63
CA PRO A 154 13.66 -17.27 -10.67
C PRO A 154 14.76 -16.69 -9.78
N VAL A 155 14.47 -16.49 -8.49
CA VAL A 155 15.51 -16.18 -7.51
C VAL A 155 16.12 -17.51 -7.09
N ALA A 156 17.41 -17.71 -7.42
CA ALA A 156 18.14 -18.90 -6.99
C ALA A 156 18.08 -18.99 -5.47
N ARG A 157 17.73 -20.17 -4.93
CA ARG A 157 17.81 -20.40 -3.48
C ARG A 157 19.29 -20.21 -3.09
N PRO A 158 19.63 -19.35 -2.11
CA PRO A 158 20.97 -19.35 -1.57
C PRO A 158 21.28 -20.77 -1.10
N GLY A 159 22.30 -21.37 -1.71
CA GLY A 159 22.74 -22.72 -1.39
C GLY A 159 23.02 -22.80 0.11
N LYS A 160 22.43 -23.79 0.78
CA LYS A 160 22.79 -24.12 2.17
C LYS A 160 24.31 -24.31 2.18
N PRO A 161 25.09 -23.60 3.03
CA PRO A 161 26.53 -23.86 3.09
C PRO A 161 26.74 -25.33 3.42
N ALA A 162 27.57 -26.01 2.62
CA ALA A 162 27.95 -27.38 2.86
C ALA A 162 28.57 -27.45 4.27
N ARG A 163 27.96 -28.23 5.16
CA ARG A 163 28.60 -28.58 6.44
C ARG A 163 29.87 -29.36 6.08
N ARG A 164 31.02 -28.77 6.38
CA ARG A 164 32.31 -29.47 6.41
C ARG A 164 32.36 -30.41 7.61
#